data_AF-A0A3D4M7H4-F1
#
_entry.id   AF-A0A3D4M7H4-F1
#
_cell.length_a   1.000
_cell.length_b   1.000
_cell.length_c   1.000
_cell.angle_alpha   90.00
_cell.angle_beta   90.00
_cell.angle_gamma   90.00
#
_symmetry.space_group_name_H-M   'P 1'
#
loop_
_entity.id
_entity.type
_entity.pdbx_description
1 polymer ?
#
loop_
_entity_poly.entity_id
_entity_poly.type
_entity_poly.pdbx_seq_one_letter_code
_entity_poly.pdbx_strand_id
1 'polypeptide(L)' 'MSAAEITKLINQLPEGYRMVFNLFAIEGYTHKDIAELMGVSEGTSKSQFSRAKGHLVKMLSQQLGIKKEDFNAKA' A
#
# COMPACT_ATOMS: atom_id res chain seq x y z
N MET A 1 -15.35 -8.05 -3.74
CA MET A 1 -14.40 -8.25 -2.63
C MET A 1 -15.04 -7.79 -1.34
N SER A 2 -14.91 -8.57 -0.27
CA SER A 2 -15.30 -8.23 1.08
C SER A 2 -14.17 -7.51 1.82
N ALA A 3 -14.50 -6.82 2.93
CA ALA A 3 -13.51 -6.20 3.79
C ALA A 3 -12.45 -7.22 4.28
N ALA A 4 -12.88 -8.44 4.61
CA ALA A 4 -11.98 -9.51 5.06
C ALA A 4 -10.95 -9.91 3.99
N GLU A 5 -11.32 -9.90 2.70
CA GLU A 5 -10.38 -10.18 1.60
C GLU A 5 -9.34 -9.06 1.45
N ILE A 6 -9.76 -7.80 1.60
CA ILE A 6 -8.85 -6.64 1.56
C ILE A 6 -7.85 -6.72 2.73
N THR A 7 -8.33 -7.00 3.94
CA THR A 7 -7.47 -7.16 5.12
C THR A 7 -6.45 -8.28 4.93
N LYS A 8 -6.83 -9.40 4.30
CA LYS A 8 -5.89 -10.50 3.97
C LYS A 8 -4.78 -10.03 3.03
N LEU A 9 -5.07 -9.18 2.06
CA LEU A 9 -4.06 -8.62 1.16
C LEU A 9 -3.11 -7.65 1.88
N ILE A 10 -3.67 -6.77 2.72
CA ILE A 10 -2.88 -5.83 3.53
C ILE A 10 -1.93 -6.60 4.45
N ASN A 11 -2.39 -7.70 5.05
CA ASN A 11 -1.56 -8.54 5.93
C ASN A 11 -0.40 -9.25 5.21
N GLN A 12 -0.45 -9.39 3.88
CA GLN A 12 0.66 -9.94 3.08
C GLN A 12 1.75 -8.91 2.77
N LEU A 13 1.52 -7.63 3.07
CA LEU A 13 2.54 -6.61 2.90
C LEU A 13 3.69 -6.81 3.91
N PRO A 14 4.94 -6.51 3.49
CA PRO A 14 6.06 -6.35 4.41
C PRO A 14 5.69 -5.38 5.54
N GLU A 15 6.20 -5.63 6.76
CA GLU A 15 5.79 -4.94 7.97
C GLU A 15 5.77 -3.40 7.85
N GLY A 16 6.89 -2.80 7.42
CA GLY A 16 6.95 -1.35 7.23
C GLY A 16 5.95 -0.82 6.20
N TYR A 17 5.71 -1.57 5.12
CA TYR A 17 4.77 -1.17 4.07
C TYR A 17 3.33 -1.22 4.60
N ARG A 18 3.00 -2.26 5.35
CA ARG A 18 1.70 -2.42 6.01
C ARG A 18 1.45 -1.30 7.00
N MET A 19 2.45 -0.99 7.83
CA MET A 19 2.33 0.03 8.87
C MET A 19 2.08 1.41 8.27
N VAL A 20 2.91 1.82 7.32
CA VAL A 20 2.75 3.10 6.64
C VAL A 20 1.44 3.16 5.87
N PHE A 21 1.03 2.07 5.19
CA PHE A 21 -0.24 2.04 4.48
C PHE A 21 -1.44 2.24 5.42
N ASN A 22 -1.49 1.54 6.55
CA ASN A 22 -2.57 1.68 7.52
C ASN A 22 -2.61 3.10 8.10
N LEU A 23 -1.47 3.60 8.59
CA LEU A 23 -1.40 4.93 9.19
C LEU A 23 -1.79 6.04 8.20
N PHE A 24 -1.34 5.96 6.95
CA PHE A 24 -1.63 6.99 5.97
C PHE A 24 -3.04 6.85 5.35
N ALA A 25 -3.38 5.68 4.81
CA ALA A 25 -4.58 5.49 4.00
C ALA A 25 -5.84 5.13 4.79
N ILE A 26 -5.69 4.63 6.02
CA ILE A 26 -6.83 4.23 6.87
C ILE A 26 -6.99 5.24 8.00
N GLU A 27 -5.91 5.53 8.72
CA GLU A 27 -5.94 6.41 9.90
C GLU A 27 -5.77 7.91 9.56
N GLY A 28 -5.34 8.26 8.35
CA GLY A 28 -5.25 9.64 7.87
C GLY A 28 -4.02 10.44 8.35
N TYR A 29 -2.98 9.78 8.85
CA TYR A 29 -1.74 10.44 9.29
C TYR A 29 -0.97 11.00 8.09
N THR A 30 -0.23 12.09 8.30
CA THR A 30 0.69 12.59 7.28
C THR A 30 1.99 11.76 7.24
N HIS A 31 2.69 11.77 6.12
CA HIS A 31 4.00 11.09 6.02
C HIS A 31 5.03 11.65 7.01
N LYS A 32 4.89 12.92 7.40
CA LYS A 32 5.74 13.56 8.40
C LYS A 32 5.48 12.96 9.79
N ASP A 33 4.22 12.89 10.21
CA ASP A 33 3.86 12.31 11.53
C ASP A 33 4.24 10.83 11.61
N ILE A 34 4.06 10.08 10.52
CA ILE A 34 4.48 8.67 10.43
C ILE A 34 5.99 8.52 10.56
N ALA A 35 6.75 9.41 9.91
CA ALA A 35 8.20 9.39 9.96
C ALA A 35 8.72 9.63 11.38
N GLU A 36 8.14 10.60 12.09
CA GLU A 36 8.42 10.88 13.50
C GLU A 36 8.03 9.69 14.39
N LEU A 37 6.84 9.11 14.19
CA LEU A 37 6.33 7.97 14.97
C LEU A 37 7.20 6.71 14.82
N MET A 38 7.67 6.44 13.60
CA MET A 38 8.41 5.21 13.28
C MET A 38 9.94 5.37 13.36
N GLY A 39 10.46 6.59 13.61
CA GLY A 39 11.89 6.86 13.61
C GLY A 39 12.56 6.66 12.24
N VAL A 40 11.84 6.99 11.16
CA VAL A 40 12.34 6.89 9.77
C VAL A 40 12.31 8.26 9.09
N SER A 41 12.88 8.39 7.89
CA SER A 41 12.73 9.63 7.12
C SER A 41 11.35 9.75 6.48
N GLU A 42 10.87 10.98 6.23
CA GLU A 42 9.63 11.22 5.48
C GLU A 42 9.70 10.59 4.06
N GLY A 43 10.87 10.61 3.42
CA GLY A 43 11.11 9.92 2.14
C GLY A 43 10.98 8.40 2.25
N THR A 44 11.41 7.81 3.36
CA THR A 44 11.20 6.39 3.67
C THR A 44 9.72 6.08 3.80
N SER A 45 8.95 6.90 4.55
CA SER A 45 7.49 6.76 4.65
C SER A 45 6.82 6.82 3.26
N LYS A 46 7.10 7.85 2.46
CA LYS A 46 6.56 7.98 1.09
C LYS A 46 6.89 6.77 0.19
N SER A 47 8.13 6.30 0.22
CA SER A 47 8.56 5.17 -0.61
C SER A 47 7.96 3.84 -0.14
N GLN A 48 7.84 3.61 1.16
CA GLN A 48 7.15 2.45 1.72
C GLN A 48 5.67 2.45 1.32
N PHE A 49 4.99 3.59 1.39
CA PHE A 49 3.60 3.72 0.93
C PHE A 49 3.43 3.43 -0.56
N SER A 50 4.31 4.00 -1.40
CA SER A 50 4.29 3.76 -2.85
C SER A 50 4.47 2.27 -3.17
N ARG A 51 5.43 1.61 -2.50
CA ARG A 51 5.64 0.16 -2.64
C ARG A 51 4.46 -0.64 -2.11
N ALA A 52 3.86 -0.26 -0.98
CA ALA A 52 2.65 -0.90 -0.45
C ALA A 52 1.53 -0.91 -1.50
N LYS A 53 1.24 0.24 -2.13
CA LYS A 53 0.26 0.35 -3.21
C LYS A 53 0.61 -0.56 -4.39
N GLY A 54 1.86 -0.56 -4.84
CA GLY A 54 2.31 -1.41 -5.95
C GLY A 54 2.14 -2.91 -5.66
N HIS A 55 2.42 -3.33 -4.43
CA HIS A 55 2.21 -4.71 -4.00
C HIS A 55 0.72 -5.08 -3.97
N LEU A 56 -0.14 -4.23 -3.41
CA LEU A 56 -1.59 -4.45 -3.38
C LEU A 56 -2.17 -4.54 -4.79
N VAL A 57 -1.82 -3.60 -5.68
CA VAL A 57 -2.26 -3.63 -7.08
C VAL A 57 -1.82 -4.92 -7.76
N LYS A 58 -0.57 -5.35 -7.58
CA LYS A 58 -0.08 -6.61 -8.15
C LYS A 58 -0.88 -7.82 -7.66
N MET A 59 -1.14 -7.91 -6.36
CA MET A 59 -1.93 -9.03 -5.79
C MET A 59 -3.38 -9.01 -6.28
N LEU A 60 -4.00 -7.83 -6.36
CA LEU A 60 -5.35 -7.64 -6.89
C LEU A 60 -5.46 -8.03 -8.37
N SER A 61 -4.52 -7.59 -9.19
CA SER A 61 -4.46 -7.96 -10.61
C SER A 61 -4.35 -9.47 -10.79
N GLN A 62 -3.55 -10.15 -9.96
CA GLN A 62 -3.44 -11.61 -9.98
C GLN A 62 -4.74 -12.31 -9.58
N GLN A 63 -5.44 -11.82 -8.55
CA GLN A 63 -6.71 -12.38 -8.11
C GLN A 63 -7.85 -12.17 -9.13
N LEU A 64 -7.85 -11.03 -9.82
CA LEU A 64 -8.89 -10.65 -10.78
C LEU A 64 -8.57 -11.09 -12.22
N GLY A 65 -7.39 -11.67 -12.48
CA GLY A 65 -6.95 -12.04 -13.82
C GLY A 65 -6.70 -10.85 -14.75
N ILE A 66 -6.49 -9.64 -14.19
CA ILE A 66 -6.28 -8.41 -14.96
C ILE A 66 -4.80 -8.31 -15.32
N LYS A 67 -4.50 -8.09 -16.61
CA LYS A 67 -3.12 -7.91 -17.08
C LYS A 67 -2.67 -6.47 -16.84
N LYS A 68 -1.37 -6.27 -16.63
CA LYS A 68 -0.79 -4.91 -16.51
C LYS A 68 -1.11 -4.01 -17.71
N GLU A 69 -1.30 -4.61 -18.88
CA GLU A 69 -1.67 -3.96 -20.15
C GLU A 69 -3.03 -3.24 -20.05
N ASP A 70 -3.97 -3.76 -19.26
CA ASP A 70 -5.31 -3.21 -19.09
C ASP A 70 -5.32 -1.87 -18.31
N PHE A 71 -4.27 -1.61 -17.53
CA PHE A 71 -4.13 -0.36 -16.76
C PHE A 71 -3.42 0.75 -17.53
N ASN A 72 -2.63 0.43 -18.55
CA ASN A 72 -1.84 1.40 -19.33
C ASN A 72 -2.57 1.93 -20.57
N ALA A 73 -3.78 1.47 -20.87
CA ALA A 73 -4.57 1.91 -22.03
C ALA A 73 -5.23 3.30 -21.89
N LYS A 74 -4.80 4.13 -20.92
CA LYS A 74 -5.33 5.49 -20.67
C LYS A 74 -4.22 6.51 -20.37
N ALA A 75 -3.11 6.44 -21.09
CA ALA A 75 -2.11 7.51 -21.14
C ALA A 75 -1.94 8.01 -22.57
#